data_AF-A0AAD9M0V4-F1
#
_entry.id   AF-A0AAD9M0V4-F1
#
_cell.length_a   1.000
_cell.length_b   1.000
_cell.length_c   1.000
_cell.angle_alpha   90.00
_cell.angle_beta   90.00
_cell.angle_gamma   90.00
#
_symmetry.space_group_name_H-M   'P 1'
#
loop_
_entity.id
_entity.type
_entity.pdbx_description
1 polymer ?
#
loop_
_entity_poly.entity_id
_entity_poly.type
_entity_poly.pdbx_seq_one_letter_code
_entity_poly.pdbx_strand_id
1 'polypeptide(L)'
;MKRVPSYLQNTTLWSPLYRDHLTPLIYYNVFRATITNIHILSLTSLITSSCTPEQYEAIIFPPTSTIPPTLLPTKLQRATPHEPWIDILPSVAMRDNAIKFRADYDQHDLCGDLIGCEGDETCLGEPGIIVWSDPWHSDGWEVTEKFVQNGAFC
;
A
#
# COMPACT_ATOMS: atom_id res chain seq x y z
N MET A 1 14.06 4.71 -33.13
CA MET A 1 13.24 3.52 -32.82
C MET A 1 13.99 2.68 -31.79
N LYS A 2 13.55 2.66 -30.53
CA LYS A 2 14.17 1.80 -29.50
C LYS A 2 13.66 0.38 -29.71
N ARG A 3 14.58 -0.55 -29.96
CA ARG A 3 14.28 -1.97 -30.21
C ARG A 3 13.71 -2.57 -28.93
N VAL A 4 12.50 -3.12 -29.00
CA VAL A 4 11.89 -3.87 -27.90
C VAL A 4 12.84 -5.05 -27.57
N PRO A 5 13.32 -5.16 -26.32
CA PRO A 5 14.20 -6.24 -25.89
C PRO A 5 13.65 -7.61 -26.27
N SER A 6 14.53 -8.54 -26.66
CA SER A 6 14.15 -9.86 -27.20
C SER A 6 13.27 -10.68 -26.27
N TYR A 7 13.37 -10.48 -24.96
CA TYR A 7 12.52 -11.15 -23.96
C TYR A 7 11.06 -10.66 -23.95
N LEU A 8 10.78 -9.47 -24.49
CA LEU A 8 9.42 -8.94 -24.65
C LEU A 8 8.78 -9.33 -25.99
N GLN A 9 9.48 -10.08 -26.85
CA GLN A 9 8.97 -10.47 -28.17
C GLN A 9 8.26 -11.82 -28.17
N ASN A 10 8.35 -12.59 -27.08
CA ASN A 10 7.79 -13.94 -27.00
C ASN A 10 6.49 -13.95 -26.19
N THR A 11 5.36 -14.00 -26.88
CA THR A 11 4.01 -13.94 -26.28
C THR A 11 3.64 -15.16 -25.45
N THR A 12 4.37 -16.28 -25.58
CA THR A 12 4.19 -17.48 -24.75
C THR A 12 4.82 -17.36 -23.36
N LEU A 13 5.69 -16.38 -23.12
CA LEU A 13 6.16 -16.05 -21.76
C LEU A 13 5.17 -15.15 -20.99
N TRP A 14 4.13 -14.66 -21.67
CA TRP A 14 3.15 -13.75 -21.07
C TRP A 14 2.06 -14.48 -20.29
N SER A 15 1.99 -15.82 -20.39
CA SER A 15 1.03 -16.63 -19.64
C SER A 15 1.48 -18.10 -19.51
N PRO A 16 1.35 -18.70 -18.32
CA PRO A 16 0.83 -18.09 -17.10
C PRO A 16 1.93 -17.25 -16.45
N LEU A 17 1.58 -16.04 -15.99
CA LEU A 17 2.42 -15.32 -15.02
C LEU A 17 2.72 -16.31 -13.90
N TYR A 18 3.96 -16.76 -13.79
CA TYR A 18 4.38 -17.70 -12.76
C TYR A 18 3.99 -17.10 -11.40
N ARG A 19 3.48 -17.90 -10.44
CA ARG A 19 3.07 -17.39 -9.11
C ARG A 19 4.14 -16.49 -8.49
N ASP A 20 5.41 -16.82 -8.73
CA ASP A 20 6.60 -16.11 -8.28
C ASP A 20 6.69 -14.64 -8.75
N HIS A 21 5.92 -14.21 -9.77
CA HIS A 21 5.87 -12.83 -10.23
C HIS A 21 4.66 -12.04 -9.69
N LEU A 22 3.65 -12.71 -9.15
CA LEU A 22 2.46 -12.03 -8.63
C LEU A 22 2.75 -11.36 -7.28
N THR A 23 3.43 -12.04 -6.37
CA THR A 23 3.77 -11.48 -5.05
C THR A 23 4.63 -10.21 -5.16
N PRO A 24 5.72 -10.19 -5.96
CA PRO A 24 6.50 -8.96 -6.18
C PRO A 24 5.69 -7.84 -6.84
N LEU A 25 4.75 -8.17 -7.73
CA LEU A 25 3.89 -7.17 -8.36
C LEU A 25 2.89 -6.57 -7.38
N ILE A 26 2.28 -7.38 -6.51
CA ILE A 26 1.36 -6.90 -5.47
C ILE A 26 2.13 -5.97 -4.52
N TYR A 27 3.30 -6.40 -4.04
CA TYR A 27 4.19 -5.57 -3.23
C TYR A 27 4.46 -4.23 -3.92
N TYR A 28 4.85 -4.27 -5.20
CA TYR A 28 5.16 -3.08 -5.98
C TYR A 28 3.95 -2.14 -6.12
N ASN A 29 2.74 -2.69 -6.30
CA ASN A 29 1.51 -1.91 -6.39
C ASN A 29 1.16 -1.24 -5.07
N VAL A 30 1.23 -1.97 -3.95
CA VAL A 30 1.00 -1.44 -2.59
C VAL A 30 2.02 -0.35 -2.26
N PHE A 31 3.30 -0.58 -2.58
CA PHE A 31 4.38 0.39 -2.39
C PHE A 31 4.10 1.68 -3.16
N ARG A 32 3.86 1.60 -4.47
CA ARG A 32 3.57 2.77 -5.31
C ARG A 32 2.32 3.52 -4.88
N ALA A 33 1.29 2.79 -4.48
CA ALA A 33 0.05 3.36 -3.98
C ALA A 33 0.28 4.17 -2.70
N THR A 34 1.04 3.59 -1.75
CA THR A 34 1.44 4.22 -0.49
C THR A 34 2.21 5.52 -0.72
N ILE A 35 3.27 5.47 -1.55
CA ILE A 35 4.08 6.65 -1.88
C ILE A 35 3.23 7.73 -2.57
N THR A 36 2.31 7.34 -3.45
CA THR A 36 1.42 8.31 -4.11
C THR A 36 0.51 9.02 -3.12
N ASN A 37 -0.15 8.29 -2.22
CA ASN A 37 -1.02 8.89 -1.21
C ASN A 37 -0.21 9.79 -0.24
N ILE A 38 1.02 9.41 0.12
CA ILE A 38 1.94 10.26 0.89
C ILE A 38 2.18 11.60 0.18
N HIS A 39 2.45 11.58 -1.12
CA HIS A 39 2.66 12.80 -1.90
C HIS A 39 1.39 13.66 -1.99
N ILE A 40 0.24 13.04 -2.25
CA ILE A 40 -1.06 13.75 -2.29
C ILE A 40 -1.32 14.48 -0.97
N LEU A 41 -0.99 13.85 0.16
CA LEU A 41 -1.22 14.37 1.51
C LEU A 41 -0.05 15.22 2.05
N SER A 42 1.04 15.37 1.30
CA SER A 42 2.26 16.06 1.73
C SER A 42 2.89 15.50 3.03
N LEU A 43 2.81 14.19 3.25
CA LEU A 43 3.33 13.50 4.45
C LEU A 43 4.76 12.98 4.25
N THR A 44 5.63 13.78 3.65
CA THR A 44 6.97 13.36 3.19
C THR A 44 7.92 12.91 4.30
N SER A 45 7.62 13.15 5.57
CA SER A 45 8.40 12.60 6.68
C SER A 45 8.33 11.07 6.77
N LEU A 46 7.29 10.45 6.20
CA LEU A 46 7.10 9.00 6.23
C LEU A 46 8.07 8.25 5.29
N ILE A 47 8.51 8.91 4.21
CA ILE A 47 9.46 8.36 3.22
C ILE A 47 10.93 8.59 3.59
N THR A 48 11.19 9.36 4.65
CA THR A 48 12.56 9.58 5.13
C THR A 48 12.97 8.57 6.21
N SER A 49 12.11 7.59 6.50
CA SER A 49 12.40 6.55 7.48
C SER A 49 13.34 5.49 6.89
N SER A 50 14.19 4.89 7.72
CA SER A 50 15.09 3.79 7.30
C SER A 50 14.36 2.54 6.82
N CYS A 51 13.04 2.47 7.04
CA CYS A 51 12.18 1.35 6.66
C CYS A 51 11.60 1.48 5.25
N THR A 52 11.73 2.65 4.60
CA THR A 52 11.37 2.77 3.18
C THR A 52 12.56 2.39 2.32
N PRO A 53 12.47 1.30 1.52
CA PRO A 53 13.55 0.92 0.64
C PRO A 53 13.88 2.08 -0.31
N GLU A 54 15.17 2.26 -0.62
CA GLU A 54 15.70 3.26 -1.55
C GLU A 54 15.16 3.01 -2.97
N GLN A 55 13.90 3.35 -3.23
CA GLN A 55 13.25 3.15 -4.52
C GLN A 55 12.90 4.50 -5.15
N TYR A 56 13.90 5.40 -5.17
CA TYR A 56 13.83 6.75 -5.74
C TYR A 56 13.41 6.81 -7.23
N GLU A 57 13.24 5.66 -7.90
CA GLU A 57 12.86 5.52 -9.30
C GLU A 57 11.48 4.88 -9.53
N ALA A 58 10.72 4.57 -8.48
CA ALA A 58 9.39 3.97 -8.67
C ALA A 58 8.47 4.96 -9.40
N ILE A 59 7.94 4.55 -10.56
CA ILE A 59 6.98 5.35 -11.33
C ILE A 59 5.67 5.39 -10.54
N ILE A 60 5.43 6.41 -9.73
CA ILE A 60 4.20 6.56 -8.94
C ILE A 60 2.96 6.77 -9.84
N PHE A 61 1.77 6.60 -9.28
CA PHE A 61 0.54 6.97 -9.99
C PHE A 61 0.54 8.48 -10.22
N PRO A 62 0.00 8.98 -11.34
CA PRO A 62 -0.08 10.41 -11.60
C PRO A 62 -0.92 11.07 -10.49
N PRO A 63 -0.33 11.86 -9.60
CA PRO A 63 -1.06 12.40 -8.46
C PRO A 63 -2.11 13.39 -8.95
N THR A 64 -3.21 13.48 -8.21
CA THR A 64 -4.25 14.47 -8.48
C THR A 64 -3.78 15.87 -8.09
N SER A 65 -4.31 16.90 -8.76
CA SER A 65 -3.96 18.30 -8.47
C SER A 65 -4.49 18.81 -7.12
N THR A 66 -5.42 18.09 -6.50
CA THR A 66 -6.09 18.41 -5.24
C THR A 66 -6.36 17.13 -4.48
N ILE A 67 -6.36 17.20 -3.14
CA ILE A 67 -6.65 16.04 -2.28
C ILE A 67 -8.04 15.48 -2.63
N PRO A 68 -8.15 14.19 -3.04
CA PRO A 68 -9.41 13.54 -3.34
C PRO A 68 -10.33 13.46 -2.12
N PRO A 69 -11.68 13.50 -2.31
CA PRO A 69 -12.64 13.41 -1.20
C PRO A 69 -12.46 12.18 -0.31
N THR A 70 -12.04 11.06 -0.89
CA THR A 70 -11.76 9.79 -0.21
C THR A 70 -10.59 9.87 0.76
N LEU A 71 -9.65 10.80 0.55
CA LEU A 71 -8.49 11.04 1.42
C LEU A 71 -8.70 12.22 2.37
N LEU A 72 -9.87 12.88 2.35
CA LEU A 72 -10.15 13.91 3.34
C LEU A 72 -10.24 13.30 4.75
N PRO A 73 -9.83 14.03 5.80
CA PRO A 73 -9.90 13.54 7.17
C PRO A 73 -11.34 13.24 7.60
N THR A 74 -11.54 12.14 8.32
CA THR A 74 -12.83 11.83 8.94
C THR A 74 -13.11 12.74 10.13
N LYS A 75 -14.32 12.65 10.72
CA LYS A 75 -14.63 13.34 11.98
C LYS A 75 -13.76 12.83 13.13
N LEU A 76 -13.51 11.52 13.18
CA LEU A 76 -12.71 10.89 14.23
C LEU A 76 -11.24 11.32 14.10
N GLN A 77 -10.68 11.28 12.89
CA GLN A 77 -9.32 11.74 12.62
C GLN A 77 -9.07 13.19 13.07
N ARG A 78 -10.04 14.09 12.83
CA ARG A 78 -9.94 15.49 13.30
C ARG A 78 -10.04 15.64 14.82
N ALA A 79 -10.74 14.72 15.48
CA ALA A 79 -11.01 14.80 16.92
C ALA A 79 -9.95 14.07 17.76
N THR A 80 -9.13 13.21 17.15
CA THR A 80 -8.24 12.29 17.86
C THR A 80 -6.83 12.36 17.30
N PRO A 81 -5.81 12.73 18.10
CA PRO A 81 -4.41 12.61 17.68
C PRO A 81 -4.07 11.16 17.32
N HIS A 82 -3.45 10.96 16.16
CA HIS A 82 -3.12 9.65 15.60
C HIS A 82 -1.87 9.72 14.71
N GLU A 83 -1.33 8.56 14.36
CA GLU A 83 -0.12 8.40 13.58
C GLU A 83 -0.35 8.79 12.11
N PRO A 84 0.54 9.58 11.48
CA PRO A 84 0.32 10.06 10.11
C PRO A 84 0.18 8.98 9.04
N TRP A 85 0.68 7.75 9.29
CA TRP A 85 0.55 6.67 8.32
C TRP A 85 -0.92 6.23 8.13
N ILE A 86 -1.79 6.47 9.11
CA ILE A 86 -3.22 6.13 9.02
C ILE A 86 -3.89 6.97 7.93
N ASP A 87 -3.49 8.23 7.76
CA ASP A 87 -4.06 9.13 6.74
C ASP A 87 -3.88 8.63 5.30
N ILE A 88 -2.91 7.75 5.06
CA ILE A 88 -2.60 7.18 3.74
C ILE A 88 -3.68 6.19 3.29
N LEU A 89 -4.40 5.57 4.23
CA LEU A 89 -5.41 4.56 3.92
C LEU A 89 -6.64 5.21 3.25
N PRO A 90 -7.05 4.78 2.05
CA PRO A 90 -8.16 5.43 1.33
C PRO A 90 -9.54 5.05 1.89
N SER A 91 -9.65 3.94 2.63
CA SER A 91 -10.90 3.55 3.27
C SER A 91 -11.13 4.33 4.56
N VAL A 92 -12.25 5.07 4.61
CA VAL A 92 -12.73 5.77 5.82
C VAL A 92 -12.86 4.81 7.00
N ALA A 93 -13.41 3.61 6.77
CA ALA A 93 -13.63 2.62 7.82
C ALA A 93 -12.30 2.11 8.38
N MET A 94 -11.33 1.78 7.51
CA MET A 94 -10.01 1.32 7.94
C MET A 94 -9.29 2.39 8.78
N ARG A 95 -9.37 3.67 8.38
CA ARG A 95 -8.77 4.77 9.16
C ARG A 95 -9.39 4.91 10.54
N ASP A 96 -10.72 4.92 10.58
CA ASP A 96 -11.43 5.06 11.85
C ASP A 96 -11.20 3.87 12.77
N ASN A 97 -11.07 2.66 12.23
CA ASN A 97 -10.80 1.46 13.00
C ASN A 97 -9.34 1.40 13.48
N ALA A 98 -8.37 1.75 12.63
CA ALA A 98 -6.97 1.89 13.06
C ALA A 98 -6.85 2.84 14.26
N ILE A 99 -7.57 3.97 14.25
CA ILE A 99 -7.58 4.90 15.39
C ILE A 99 -8.23 4.30 16.64
N LYS A 100 -9.35 3.58 16.49
CA LYS A 100 -10.06 2.98 17.63
C LYS A 100 -9.27 1.86 18.29
N PHE A 101 -8.64 1.01 17.49
CA PHE A 101 -7.97 -0.22 17.93
C PHE A 101 -6.44 -0.07 18.01
N ARG A 102 -5.92 1.17 17.99
CA ARG A 102 -4.47 1.46 18.05
C ARG A 102 -3.72 0.89 19.25
N ALA A 103 -4.42 0.51 20.31
CA ALA A 103 -3.83 -0.12 21.50
C ALA A 103 -3.73 -1.65 21.36
N ASP A 104 -4.38 -2.22 20.34
CA ASP A 104 -4.56 -3.67 20.19
C ASP A 104 -3.63 -4.26 19.11
N TYR A 105 -2.86 -3.43 18.39
CA TYR A 105 -1.88 -3.88 17.41
C TYR A 105 -0.53 -3.16 17.59
N ASP A 106 0.56 -3.86 17.24
CA ASP A 106 1.89 -3.28 17.11
C ASP A 106 2.08 -2.74 15.69
N GLN A 107 2.63 -1.52 15.55
CA GLN A 107 2.80 -0.88 14.25
C GLN A 107 3.86 -1.59 13.38
N HIS A 108 4.86 -2.21 13.99
CA HIS A 108 5.90 -2.95 13.27
C HIS A 108 5.33 -4.23 12.68
N ASP A 109 4.57 -4.98 13.47
CA ASP A 109 3.88 -6.20 13.03
C ASP A 109 2.87 -5.89 11.92
N LEU A 110 2.16 -4.76 12.05
CA LEU A 110 1.22 -4.29 11.03
C LEU A 110 1.89 -4.05 9.67
N CYS A 111 3.08 -3.47 9.65
CA CYS A 111 3.82 -3.24 8.41
C CYS A 111 4.16 -4.56 7.71
N GLY A 112 4.60 -5.56 8.48
CA GLY A 112 4.87 -6.89 7.98
C GLY A 112 3.62 -7.60 7.45
N ASP A 113 2.52 -7.51 8.20
CA ASP A 113 1.23 -8.10 7.84
C ASP A 113 0.61 -7.47 6.58
N LEU A 114 0.70 -6.15 6.44
CA LEU A 114 0.18 -5.40 5.28
C LEU A 114 0.86 -5.82 3.98
N ILE A 115 2.17 -6.02 4.06
CA ILE A 115 3.05 -6.16 2.90
C ILE A 115 3.38 -7.64 2.61
N GLY A 116 3.27 -8.51 3.62
CA GLY A 116 3.68 -9.92 3.54
C GLY A 116 5.20 -10.13 3.63
N CYS A 117 5.92 -9.20 4.27
CA CYS A 117 7.38 -9.25 4.44
C CYS A 117 7.75 -9.14 5.93
N GLU A 118 8.40 -10.15 6.48
CA GLU A 118 8.97 -10.10 7.83
C GLU A 118 10.50 -9.95 7.74
N GLY A 119 11.04 -8.83 8.21
CA GLY A 119 12.49 -8.64 8.36
C GLY A 119 13.31 -8.72 7.07
N ASP A 120 14.51 -9.30 7.18
CA ASP A 120 15.52 -9.45 6.11
C ASP A 120 15.24 -10.66 5.18
N GLU A 121 14.07 -11.31 5.34
CA GLU A 121 13.69 -12.48 4.56
C GLU A 121 12.90 -12.10 3.29
N THR A 122 12.97 -12.98 2.28
CA THR A 122 12.18 -12.87 1.06
C THR A 122 10.70 -12.77 1.39
N CYS A 123 10.01 -11.78 0.80
CA CYS A 123 8.56 -11.57 0.87
C CYS A 123 7.79 -12.75 0.28
N LEU A 124 7.67 -13.83 1.05
CA LEU A 124 7.03 -15.09 0.67
C LEU A 124 5.64 -15.24 1.32
N GLY A 125 5.26 -14.31 2.19
CA GLY A 125 3.93 -14.30 2.82
C GLY A 125 2.83 -13.87 1.85
N GLU A 126 1.60 -14.29 2.15
CA GLU A 126 0.43 -13.71 1.48
C GLU A 126 0.26 -12.24 1.93
N PRO A 127 0.12 -11.29 0.99
CA PRO A 127 0.02 -9.88 1.31
C PRO A 127 -1.28 -9.60 2.07
N GLY A 128 -1.24 -8.73 3.08
CA GLY A 128 -2.42 -8.30 3.82
C GLY A 128 -3.34 -7.38 3.02
N ILE A 129 -2.76 -6.64 2.07
CA ILE A 129 -3.47 -5.71 1.20
C ILE A 129 -3.05 -5.88 -0.26
N ILE A 130 -4.00 -5.69 -1.16
CA ILE A 130 -3.78 -5.63 -2.61
C ILE A 130 -4.36 -4.32 -3.15
N VAL A 131 -3.62 -3.68 -4.05
CA VAL A 131 -4.09 -2.46 -4.74
C VAL A 131 -4.27 -2.75 -6.23
N TRP A 132 -5.50 -2.55 -6.70
CA TRP A 132 -5.96 -2.88 -8.05
C TRP A 132 -6.12 -1.66 -8.96
N SER A 133 -6.33 -0.47 -8.40
CA SER A 133 -6.58 0.77 -9.16
C SER A 133 -5.87 1.98 -8.55
N ASP A 134 -6.30 3.20 -8.87
CA ASP A 134 -5.66 4.40 -8.35
C ASP A 134 -5.74 4.45 -6.81
N PRO A 135 -4.69 4.92 -6.13
CA PRO A 135 -4.50 4.66 -4.71
C PRO A 135 -5.42 5.45 -3.79
N TRP A 136 -6.07 6.50 -4.28
CA TRP A 136 -7.08 7.26 -3.54
C TRP A 136 -8.48 6.65 -3.64
N HIS A 137 -8.71 5.64 -4.49
CA HIS A 137 -10.00 4.98 -4.63
C HIS A 137 -10.12 3.80 -3.66
N SER A 138 -11.02 3.87 -2.69
CA SER A 138 -11.16 2.83 -1.66
C SER A 138 -11.61 1.48 -2.22
N ASP A 139 -12.38 1.49 -3.31
CA ASP A 139 -12.79 0.30 -4.08
C ASP A 139 -11.63 -0.36 -4.85
N GLY A 140 -10.50 0.33 -4.96
CA GLY A 140 -9.25 -0.21 -5.49
C GLY A 140 -8.42 -1.00 -4.50
N TRP A 141 -8.80 -1.04 -3.23
CA TRP A 141 -8.04 -1.67 -2.15
C TRP A 141 -8.78 -2.90 -1.65
N GLU A 142 -8.09 -4.03 -1.70
CA GLU A 142 -8.58 -5.30 -1.17
C GLU A 142 -7.75 -5.67 0.06
N VAL A 143 -8.43 -6.13 1.10
CA VAL A 143 -7.81 -6.64 2.31
C VAL A 143 -7.98 -8.14 2.32
N THR A 144 -6.90 -8.90 2.52
CA THR A 144 -6.97 -10.36 2.51
C THR A 144 -7.58 -10.90 3.80
N GLU A 145 -8.19 -12.08 3.71
CA GLU A 145 -8.88 -12.71 4.84
C GLU A 145 -7.98 -12.87 6.07
N LYS A 146 -6.70 -13.21 5.84
CA LYS A 146 -5.67 -13.29 6.90
C LYS A 146 -5.58 -11.98 7.70
N PHE A 147 -5.63 -10.85 7.01
CA PHE A 147 -5.52 -9.52 7.64
C PHE A 147 -6.81 -9.09 8.32
N VAL A 148 -7.97 -9.51 7.81
CA VAL A 148 -9.29 -9.27 8.43
C VAL A 148 -9.42 -9.99 9.78
N GLN A 149 -8.86 -11.19 9.91
CA GLN A 149 -8.92 -11.97 11.15
C GLN A 149 -8.22 -11.29 12.34
N ASN A 150 -7.33 -10.32 12.07
CA ASN A 150 -6.69 -9.49 13.10
C ASN A 150 -7.57 -8.34 13.61
N GLY A 151 -8.81 -8.19 13.11
CA GLY A 151 -9.90 -7.40 13.71
C GLY A 151 -9.78 -5.87 13.64
N ALA A 152 -8.59 -5.32 13.45
CA ALA A 152 -8.35 -3.87 13.50
C ALA A 152 -8.77 -3.10 12.23
N PHE A 153 -9.10 -3.78 11.12
CA PHE A 153 -9.27 -3.15 9.80
C PHE A 153 -10.61 -3.43 9.10
N CYS A 154 -11.57 -4.05 9.78
CA CYS A 154 -12.94 -4.30 9.28
C CYS A 154 -14.01 -3.53 10.06
#